data_AF-A0A950BPR1-F1
#
_entry.id   AF-A0A950BPR1-F1
#
_cell.length_a   1.000
_cell.length_b   1.000
_cell.length_c   1.000
_cell.angle_alpha   90.00
_cell.angle_beta   90.00
_cell.angle_gamma   90.00
#
_symmetry.space_group_name_H-M   'P 1'
#
loop_
_entity.id
_entity.type
_entity.pdbx_description
1 polymer ?
#
loop_
_entity_poly.entity_id
_entity_poly.type
_entity_poly.pdbx_seq_one_letter_code
_entity_poly.pdbx_strand_id
1 'polypeptide(L)' 'MSPADQTRTKTAYALQWNRFRILRPEEDRATFRNRTGLSAADLAGKVVLDGGCGMGRYLRIAAELG' A
#
# COMPACT_ATOMS: atom_id res chain seq x y z
N MET A 1 20.82 25.03 -0.28
CA MET A 1 19.34 24.93 -0.40
C MET A 1 18.79 24.72 1.01
N SER A 2 17.96 25.62 1.55
CA SER A 2 17.34 25.34 2.85
C SER A 2 16.33 24.21 2.69
N PRO A 3 16.11 23.36 3.70
CA PRO A 3 15.05 22.36 3.64
C PRO A 3 13.70 23.06 3.45
N ALA A 4 12.94 22.64 2.43
CA ALA A 4 11.57 23.12 2.26
C ALA A 4 10.74 22.75 3.49
N ASP A 5 9.90 23.67 3.98
CA ASP A 5 8.95 23.36 5.05
C ASP A 5 7.94 22.31 4.55
N GLN A 6 7.95 21.14 5.19
CA GLN A 6 7.07 20.01 4.87
C GLN A 6 6.02 19.75 5.96
N THR A 7 5.89 20.64 6.96
CA THR A 7 5.06 20.42 8.15
C THR A 7 3.62 20.09 7.78
N ARG A 8 2.99 20.93 6.95
CA ARG A 8 1.60 20.72 6.49
C ARG A 8 1.43 19.39 5.74
N THR A 9 2.35 19.04 4.84
CA THR A 9 2.30 17.80 4.06
C THR A 9 2.40 16.58 4.96
N LYS A 10 3.35 16.59 5.91
CA LYS A 10 3.51 15.50 6.87
C LYS A 10 2.29 15.36 7.77
N THR A 11 1.76 16.45 8.33
CA THR A 11 0.56 16.41 9.17
C THR A 11 -0.66 15.88 8.42
N ALA A 12 -0.85 16.25 7.15
CA ALA A 12 -2.00 15.82 6.36
C ALA A 12 -1.90 14.37 5.86
N TYR A 13 -0.69 13.92 5.47
CA TYR A 13 -0.52 12.68 4.71
C TYR A 13 0.34 11.60 5.38
N ALA A 14 1.14 11.90 6.40
CA ALA A 14 2.07 10.92 6.99
C ALA A 14 1.37 9.76 7.72
N LEU A 15 0.17 10.00 8.27
CA LEU A 15 -0.60 8.97 8.98
C LEU A 15 -1.47 8.09 8.08
N GLN A 16 -1.55 8.41 6.79
CA GLN A 16 -2.43 7.71 5.86
C GLN A 16 -1.95 6.30 5.52
N TRP A 17 -0.65 6.03 5.66
CA TRP A 17 -0.04 4.75 5.28
C TRP A 17 -0.37 3.57 6.21
N ASN A 18 -0.79 3.84 7.45
CA ASN A 18 -1.10 2.81 8.44
C ASN A 18 -2.55 2.85 8.94
N ARG A 19 -3.41 3.66 8.30
CA ARG A 19 -4.82 3.83 8.71
C ARG A 19 -5.76 3.60 7.53
N PHE A 20 -6.21 2.36 7.39
CA PHE A 20 -7.18 1.98 6.38
C PHE A 20 -8.61 2.26 6.88
N ARG A 21 -9.15 3.44 6.58
CA ARG A 21 -10.51 3.83 7.02
C ARG A 21 -11.60 2.89 6.50
N ILE A 22 -11.39 2.28 5.32
CA ILE A 22 -12.32 1.34 4.69
C ILE A 22 -11.52 0.11 4.26
N LEU A 23 -11.87 -1.04 4.81
CA LEU A 23 -11.33 -2.34 4.42
C LEU A 23 -12.49 -3.23 3.97
N ARG A 24 -12.32 -3.89 2.83
CA ARG A 24 -13.25 -4.88 2.30
C ARG A 24 -12.42 -6.08 1.87
N PRO A 25 -11.99 -6.94 2.81
CA PRO A 25 -10.90 -7.88 2.58
C PRO A 25 -11.06 -8.72 1.31
N GLU A 26 -12.23 -9.30 1.09
CA GLU A 26 -12.49 -10.13 -0.09
C GLU A 26 -12.49 -9.32 -1.40
N GLU A 27 -13.17 -8.17 -1.43
CA GLU A 27 -13.22 -7.28 -2.59
C GLU A 27 -11.82 -6.71 -2.91
N ASP A 28 -11.03 -6.42 -1.89
CA ASP A 28 -9.68 -5.89 -2.01
C ASP A 28 -8.72 -6.96 -2.55
N ARG A 29 -8.82 -8.21 -2.08
CA ARG A 29 -8.07 -9.35 -2.64
C ARG A 29 -8.45 -9.62 -4.08
N ALA A 30 -9.75 -9.63 -4.40
CA ALA A 30 -10.24 -9.80 -5.77
C ALA A 30 -9.73 -8.67 -6.68
N THR A 31 -9.82 -7.42 -6.22
CA THR A 31 -9.33 -6.26 -6.99
C THR A 31 -7.82 -6.33 -7.18
N PHE A 32 -7.05 -6.66 -6.13
CA PHE A 32 -5.61 -6.82 -6.22
C PHE A 32 -5.26 -7.83 -7.32
N ARG A 33 -5.82 -9.05 -7.24
CA ARG A 33 -5.58 -10.11 -8.23
C ARG A 33 -6.00 -9.70 -9.64
N ASN A 34 -7.17 -9.08 -9.80
CA ASN A 34 -7.68 -8.67 -11.10
C ASN A 34 -6.85 -7.54 -11.74
N ARG A 35 -6.24 -6.67 -10.93
CA ARG A 35 -5.47 -5.51 -11.41
C ARG A 35 -3.99 -5.81 -11.63
N THR A 36 -3.40 -6.67 -10.81
CA THR A 36 -1.96 -6.97 -10.87
C THR A 36 -1.67 -8.30 -11.55
N GLY A 37 -2.61 -9.24 -11.55
CA GLY A 37 -2.39 -10.63 -11.95
C GLY A 37 -1.56 -11.45 -10.97
N LEU A 38 -1.08 -10.85 -9.87
CA LEU A 38 -0.14 -11.48 -8.95
C LEU A 38 -0.84 -12.47 -8.02
N SER A 39 -0.26 -13.65 -7.88
CA SER A 39 -0.62 -14.71 -6.94
C SER A 39 0.35 -14.77 -5.77
N ALA A 40 0.05 -15.61 -4.77
CA ALA A 40 0.97 -15.89 -3.67
C ALA A 40 2.32 -16.45 -4.15
N ALA A 41 2.30 -17.33 -5.16
CA ALA A 41 3.52 -17.93 -5.71
C ALA A 41 4.44 -16.87 -6.37
N ASP A 42 3.86 -15.82 -6.95
CA ASP A 42 4.62 -14.74 -7.58
C ASP A 42 5.33 -13.85 -6.55
N LEU A 43 4.76 -13.75 -5.34
CA LEU A 43 5.22 -12.85 -4.28
C LEU A 43 6.09 -13.55 -3.22
N ALA A 44 6.00 -14.87 -3.09
CA ALA A 44 6.74 -15.64 -2.09
C ALA A 44 8.25 -15.33 -2.10
N GLY A 45 8.75 -14.78 -0.99
CA GLY A 45 10.17 -14.45 -0.80
C GLY A 45 10.66 -13.26 -1.64
N LYS A 46 9.76 -12.44 -2.19
CA LYS A 46 10.10 -11.23 -2.94
C LYS A 46 10.10 -10.00 -2.05
N VAL A 47 10.96 -9.06 -2.36
CA VAL A 47 10.91 -7.70 -1.78
C VAL A 47 9.96 -6.87 -2.65
N VAL A 48 8.90 -6.34 -2.04
CA VAL A 48 7.88 -5.54 -2.73
C VAL A 48 8.06 -4.05 -2.40
N LEU A 49 8.04 -3.20 -3.43
CA LEU A 49 8.01 -1.75 -3.31
C LEU A 49 6.64 -1.22 -3.75
N ASP A 50 5.92 -0.55 -2.85
CA ASP A 50 4.71 0.22 -3.20
C ASP A 50 5.10 1.68 -3.46
N GLY A 51 5.01 2.09 -4.74
CA GLY A 51 5.32 3.44 -5.20
C GLY A 51 4.11 4.37 -5.30
N GLY A 52 2.94 3.96 -4.79
CA GLY A 52 1.70 4.74 -4.89
C GLY A 52 1.60 5.86 -3.84
N CYS A 53 0.83 6.91 -4.13
CA CYS A 53 0.42 7.93 -3.14
C CYS A 53 -0.74 7.48 -2.24
N GLY A 54 -1.16 6.22 -2.36
CA GLY A 54 -2.28 5.66 -1.62
C GLY A 54 -1.95 5.36 -0.16
N MET A 55 -2.94 4.82 0.54
CA MET A 55 -2.83 4.46 1.96
C MET A 55 -2.05 3.16 2.23
N GLY A 56 -1.50 2.48 1.21
CA GLY A 56 -0.80 1.19 1.38
C GLY A 56 -1.70 -0.04 1.51
N ARG A 57 -3.00 0.07 1.21
CA ARG A 57 -3.99 -1.01 1.42
C ARG A 57 -3.65 -2.29 0.66
N TYR A 58 -3.10 -2.16 -0.55
CA TYR A 58 -2.68 -3.29 -1.38
C TYR A 58 -1.29 -3.80 -1.01
N LEU A 59 -0.41 -2.95 -0.47
CA LEU A 59 0.85 -3.39 0.12
C LEU A 59 0.61 -4.36 1.29
N ARG A 60 -0.42 -4.13 2.10
CA ARG A 60 -0.85 -5.08 3.14
C ARG A 60 -1.20 -6.45 2.55
N ILE A 61 -1.91 -6.50 1.42
CA ILE A 61 -2.26 -7.77 0.76
C ILE A 61 -1.02 -8.44 0.18
N ALA A 62 -0.12 -7.67 -0.44
CA ALA A 62 1.14 -8.22 -0.94
C ALA A 62 1.97 -8.86 0.19
N ALA A 63 2.08 -8.19 1.34
CA ALA A 63 2.79 -8.71 2.51
C ALA A 63 2.15 -9.96 3.13
N GLU A 64 0.84 -10.15 2.99
CA GLU A 64 0.15 -11.37 3.43
C GLU A 64 0.37 -12.56 2.47
N LEU A 65 0.70 -12.28 1.21
CA LEU A 65 0.83 -13.30 0.16
C LEU A 65 2.23 -13.89 0.04
N GLY A 66 3.29 -13.20 0.51
CA GLY A 66 4.66 -13.70 0.40
C GLY A 66 5.73 -12.74 0.89
#